data_AF-E4TZQ4-F1
#
_entry.id   AF-E4TZQ4-F1
#
_cell.length_a   1.000
_cell.length_b   1.000
_cell.length_c   1.000
_cell.angle_alpha   90.00
_cell.angle_beta   90.00
_cell.angle_gamma   90.00
#
_symmetry.space_group_name_H-M   'P 1'
#
loop_
_entity.id
_entity.type
_entity.pdbx_description
1 polymer ?
#
loop_
_entity_poly.entity_id
_entity_poly.type
_entity_poly.pdbx_seq_one_letter_code
_entity_poly.pdbx_strand_id
1 'polypeptide(L)'
;MFVLGFHFPADMGNKVPDEMVAEKIAGVDISDVKEIKLLMGTKDKDKVWLSYTNKNTFLFKALVHYFKEENPNNEQKYMIYMNRYQMSEISKRVDAGDDETMKLCHNLDSMEQFRIEVA
;
A
#
# COMPACT_ATOMS: atom_id res chain seq x y z
N MET A 1 16.02 10.14 1.49
CA MET A 1 14.66 10.05 2.04
C MET A 1 14.11 8.65 1.83
N PHE A 2 13.17 8.19 2.66
CA PHE A 2 12.48 6.91 2.46
C PHE A 2 11.03 7.13 2.02
N VAL A 3 10.62 6.44 0.96
CA VAL A 3 9.22 6.41 0.52
C VAL A 3 8.86 4.95 0.27
N LEU A 4 7.91 4.43 1.04
CA LEU A 4 7.48 3.03 0.96
C LEU A 4 8.63 2.01 1.08
N GLY A 5 9.59 2.24 2.00
CA GLY A 5 10.77 1.37 2.17
C GLY A 5 11.91 1.64 1.18
N PHE A 6 11.63 2.29 0.05
CA PHE A 6 12.65 2.63 -0.93
C PHE A 6 13.53 3.79 -0.48
N HIS A 7 14.84 3.62 -0.67
CA HIS A 7 15.83 4.66 -0.49
C HIS A 7 15.88 5.58 -1.71
N PHE A 8 15.80 6.88 -1.45
CA PHE A 8 16.04 7.96 -2.40
C PHE A 8 17.19 8.86 -1.93
N PRO A 9 17.94 9.48 -2.86
CA PRO A 9 18.98 10.46 -2.54
C PRO A 9 18.54 11.50 -1.51
N ALA A 10 19.45 11.90 -0.63
CA ALA A 10 19.13 12.81 0.47
C ALA A 10 18.87 14.25 0.01
N ASP A 11 19.56 14.68 -1.05
CA ASP A 11 19.43 15.98 -1.71
C ASP A 11 18.04 16.24 -2.33
N MET A 12 17.32 15.17 -2.70
CA MET A 12 15.93 15.26 -3.14
C MET A 12 14.98 15.73 -2.02
N GLY A 13 15.33 15.49 -0.74
CA GLY A 13 14.48 15.83 0.40
C GLY A 13 13.02 15.36 0.18
N ASN A 14 12.05 16.22 0.51
CA ASN A 14 10.61 15.96 0.30
C ASN A 14 10.13 16.12 -1.15
N LYS A 15 11.02 16.25 -2.14
CA LYS A 15 10.69 16.54 -3.54
C LYS A 15 10.87 15.31 -4.45
N VAL A 16 10.75 14.11 -3.90
CA VAL A 16 10.78 12.88 -4.73
C VAL A 16 9.50 12.84 -5.57
N PRO A 17 9.60 12.82 -6.92
CA PRO A 17 8.43 12.73 -7.80
C PRO A 17 7.75 11.37 -7.67
N ASP A 18 6.43 11.33 -7.86
CA ASP A 18 5.65 10.10 -7.81
C ASP A 18 6.10 9.11 -8.90
N GLU A 19 6.51 9.60 -10.08
CA GLU A 19 6.96 8.74 -11.17
C GLU A 19 8.18 7.89 -10.76
N MET A 20 9.11 8.46 -9.99
CA MET A 20 10.28 7.72 -9.51
C MET A 20 9.91 6.64 -8.49
N VAL A 21 8.86 6.85 -7.71
CA VAL A 21 8.34 5.83 -6.79
C VAL A 21 7.62 4.74 -7.58
N ALA A 22 6.83 5.12 -8.58
CA ALA A 22 6.13 4.20 -9.47
C ALA A 22 7.11 3.31 -10.29
N GLU A 23 8.24 3.86 -10.73
CA GLU A 23 9.29 3.08 -11.41
C GLU A 23 9.88 2.00 -10.50
N LYS A 24 10.17 2.32 -9.23
CA LYS A 24 10.66 1.33 -8.27
C LYS A 24 9.61 0.25 -7.97
N ILE A 25 8.32 0.62 -7.89
CA ILE A 25 7.25 -0.35 -7.62
C ILE A 25 6.93 -1.24 -8.83
N ALA A 26 7.19 -0.77 -10.05
CA ALA A 26 6.86 -1.51 -11.26
C ALA A 26 7.55 -2.88 -11.34
N GLY A 27 8.71 -3.02 -10.69
CA GLY A 27 9.47 -4.28 -10.62
C GLY A 27 9.01 -5.28 -9.56
N VAL A 28 7.95 -4.98 -8.79
CA VAL A 28 7.43 -5.87 -7.74
C VAL A 28 6.70 -7.05 -8.37
N ASP A 29 7.09 -8.27 -7.97
CA ASP A 29 6.41 -9.50 -8.40
C ASP A 29 5.08 -9.69 -7.66
N ILE A 30 4.00 -9.66 -8.45
CA ILE A 30 2.61 -9.85 -8.02
C ILE A 30 1.96 -11.07 -8.70
N SER A 31 2.74 -11.91 -9.39
CA SER A 31 2.21 -13.00 -10.21
C SER A 31 1.42 -14.03 -9.40
N ASP A 32 1.83 -14.28 -8.17
CA ASP A 32 1.23 -15.20 -7.21
C ASP A 32 0.06 -14.62 -6.42
N VAL A 33 -0.11 -13.30 -6.44
CA VAL A 33 -1.12 -12.59 -5.63
C VAL A 33 -2.42 -12.44 -6.39
N LYS A 34 -3.53 -12.99 -5.89
CA LYS A 34 -4.88 -12.83 -6.46
C LYS A 34 -5.66 -11.70 -5.80
N GLU A 35 -5.51 -11.54 -4.49
CA GLU A 35 -6.30 -10.63 -3.68
C GLU A 35 -5.47 -10.06 -2.53
N ILE A 36 -5.72 -8.80 -2.21
CA ILE A 36 -5.23 -8.17 -0.99
C ILE A 36 -6.42 -7.96 -0.06
N LYS A 37 -6.29 -8.42 1.19
CA LYS A 37 -7.29 -8.22 2.23
C LYS A 37 -6.76 -7.26 3.28
N LEU A 38 -7.59 -6.29 3.65
CA LEU A 38 -7.29 -5.29 4.64
C LEU A 38 -8.33 -5.34 5.74
N LEU A 39 -7.89 -5.70 6.93
CA LEU A 39 -8.72 -5.71 8.13
C LEU A 39 -8.60 -4.35 8.83
N MET A 40 -9.68 -3.58 8.77
CA MET A 40 -9.83 -2.29 9.43
C MET A 40 -10.35 -2.50 10.86
N GLY A 41 -9.62 -1.99 11.85
CA GLY A 41 -9.96 -2.09 13.27
C GLY A 41 -8.79 -2.57 14.13
N THR A 42 -8.95 -2.45 15.45
CA THR A 42 -7.96 -2.94 16.41
C THR A 42 -8.09 -4.44 16.62
N LYS A 43 -7.05 -5.08 17.18
CA LYS A 43 -7.03 -6.52 17.46
C LYS A 43 -8.27 -7.04 18.18
N ASP A 44 -8.87 -6.21 19.04
CA ASP A 44 -9.99 -6.59 19.90
C ASP A 44 -11.36 -6.18 19.35
N LYS A 45 -11.40 -5.38 18.27
CA LYS A 45 -12.62 -4.83 17.65
C LYS A 45 -12.41 -4.65 16.15
N ASP A 46 -12.35 -5.77 15.45
CA ASP A 46 -12.42 -5.81 14.00
C ASP A 46 -13.71 -5.12 13.52
N LYS A 47 -13.58 -4.16 12.59
CA LYS A 47 -14.72 -3.41 12.06
C LYS A 47 -15.14 -3.95 10.72
N VAL A 48 -14.20 -4.02 9.77
CA VAL A 48 -14.50 -4.28 8.36
C VAL A 48 -13.34 -5.00 7.67
N TRP A 49 -13.68 -6.02 6.88
CA TRP A 49 -12.78 -6.58 5.88
C TRP A 49 -12.96 -5.86 4.55
N LEU A 50 -11.88 -5.31 4.01
CA LEU A 50 -11.81 -4.70 2.69
C LEU A 50 -11.05 -5.66 1.77
N SER A 51 -11.57 -5.84 0.56
CA SER A 51 -10.94 -6.61 -0.51
C SER A 51 -10.44 -5.67 -1.59
N TYR A 52 -9.28 -6.00 -2.16
CA TYR A 52 -8.67 -5.25 -3.24
C TYR A 52 -8.06 -6.19 -4.29
N THR A 53 -8.47 -6.05 -5.54
CA THR A 53 -8.20 -7.04 -6.60
C THR A 53 -7.65 -6.47 -7.89
N ASN A 54 -7.74 -5.15 -8.13
CA ASN A 54 -7.18 -4.56 -9.34
C ASN A 54 -5.65 -4.54 -9.33
N LYS A 55 -5.04 -5.52 -10.00
CA LYS A 55 -3.58 -5.69 -10.13
C LYS A 55 -2.88 -4.63 -10.97
N ASN A 56 -3.61 -3.85 -11.76
CA ASN A 56 -3.05 -2.91 -12.72
C ASN A 56 -2.64 -1.57 -12.09
N THR A 57 -2.88 -1.40 -10.80
CA THR A 57 -2.70 -0.13 -10.10
C THR A 57 -1.35 -0.06 -9.39
N PHE A 58 -0.90 1.15 -9.14
CA PHE A 58 0.23 1.40 -8.25
C PHE A 58 -0.07 0.88 -6.85
N LEU A 59 -1.27 1.17 -6.31
CA LEU A 59 -1.63 0.78 -4.94
C LEU A 59 -1.49 -0.72 -4.71
N PHE A 60 -1.89 -1.56 -5.67
CA PHE A 60 -1.83 -3.01 -5.51
C PHE A 60 -0.39 -3.48 -5.33
N LYS A 61 0.51 -3.01 -6.21
CA LYS A 61 1.94 -3.35 -6.15
C LYS A 61 2.59 -2.81 -4.88
N ALA A 62 2.20 -1.60 -4.45
CA ALA A 62 2.70 -0.99 -3.22
C ALA A 62 2.32 -1.80 -1.97
N LEU A 63 1.07 -2.27 -1.89
CA LEU A 63 0.59 -3.11 -0.80
C LEU A 63 1.27 -4.48 -0.79
N VAL A 64 1.45 -5.12 -1.95
CA VAL A 64 2.19 -6.40 -2.05
C VAL A 64 3.64 -6.23 -1.64
N HIS A 65 4.33 -5.18 -2.11
CA HIS A 65 5.70 -4.89 -1.70
C HIS A 65 5.82 -4.72 -0.20
N TYR A 66 4.95 -3.88 0.39
CA TYR A 66 4.92 -3.65 1.82
C TYR A 66 4.67 -4.91 2.64
N PHE A 67 3.78 -5.78 2.15
CA PHE A 67 3.49 -7.04 2.80
C PHE A 67 4.66 -8.01 2.76
N LYS A 68 5.33 -8.16 1.60
CA LYS A 68 6.45 -9.10 1.42
C LYS A 68 7.74 -8.60 2.10
N GLU A 69 7.92 -7.29 2.21
CA GLU A 69 9.09 -6.70 2.88
C GLU A 69 9.13 -7.09 4.37
N GLU A 70 10.25 -7.70 4.79
CA GLU A 70 10.48 -8.16 6.17
C GLU A 70 9.41 -9.12 6.72
N ASN A 71 8.73 -9.89 5.84
CA ASN A 71 7.68 -10.84 6.21
C ASN A 71 7.86 -12.23 5.56
N PRO A 72 8.94 -12.95 5.86
CA PRO A 72 9.27 -14.22 5.19
C PRO A 72 8.24 -15.34 5.39
N ASN A 73 7.41 -15.24 6.44
CA ASN A 73 6.38 -16.23 6.77
C ASN A 73 5.00 -15.89 6.18
N ASN A 74 4.85 -14.78 5.45
CA ASN A 74 3.56 -14.27 4.97
C ASN A 74 2.50 -14.16 6.09
N GLU A 75 2.93 -13.73 7.28
CA GLU A 75 2.01 -13.52 8.39
C GLU A 75 1.25 -12.19 8.21
N GLN A 76 0.06 -12.11 8.81
CA GLN A 76 -0.71 -10.87 8.81
C GLN A 76 0.12 -9.72 9.43
N LYS A 77 0.25 -8.60 8.71
CA LYS A 77 1.11 -7.48 9.09
C LYS A 77 0.32 -6.23 9.41
N TYR A 78 0.66 -5.55 10.51
CA TYR A 78 0.11 -4.21 10.79
C TYR A 78 0.68 -3.20 9.82
N MET A 79 -0.19 -2.36 9.25
CA MET A 79 0.24 -1.26 8.40
C MET A 79 0.69 -0.08 9.24
N ILE A 80 1.94 0.33 9.04
CA ILE A 80 2.47 1.57 9.61
C ILE A 80 1.73 2.76 8.96
N TYR A 81 1.21 3.66 9.81
CA TYR A 81 0.40 4.80 9.37
C TYR A 81 1.08 5.62 8.26
N MET A 82 2.37 5.93 8.42
CA MET A 82 3.11 6.74 7.44
C MET A 82 3.20 6.07 6.08
N ASN A 83 3.51 4.77 6.02
CA ASN A 83 3.57 4.00 4.78
C ASN A 83 2.18 3.97 4.11
N ARG A 84 1.14 3.68 4.89
CA ARG A 84 -0.24 3.65 4.41
C ARG A 84 -0.67 5.00 3.82
N TYR A 85 -0.35 6.10 4.52
CA TYR A 85 -0.65 7.45 4.08
C TYR A 85 0.08 7.79 2.78
N GLN A 86 1.38 7.48 2.69
CA GLN A 86 2.16 7.66 1.46
C GLN A 86 1.56 6.88 0.28
N MET A 87 1.17 5.62 0.48
CA MET A 87 0.51 4.82 -0.55
C MET A 87 -0.79 5.48 -0.99
N SER A 88 -1.65 5.90 -0.04
CA SER A 88 -2.93 6.54 -0.33
C SER A 88 -2.74 7.81 -1.19
N GLU A 89 -1.83 8.69 -0.79
CA GLU A 89 -1.61 9.97 -1.46
C GLU A 89 -1.06 9.81 -2.88
N ILE A 90 -0.08 8.92 -3.08
CA ILE A 90 0.45 8.66 -4.43
C ILE A 90 -0.62 8.03 -5.30
N SER A 91 -1.35 7.03 -4.80
CA SER A 91 -2.40 6.32 -5.54
C SER A 91 -3.52 7.25 -6.00
N LYS A 92 -3.93 8.23 -5.18
CA LYS A 92 -4.91 9.25 -5.58
C LYS A 92 -4.49 10.08 -6.80
N ARG A 93 -3.20 10.15 -7.11
CA ARG A 93 -2.66 10.89 -8.26
C ARG A 93 -2.39 9.96 -9.44
N VAL A 94 -1.77 8.81 -9.21
CA VAL A 94 -1.35 7.88 -10.27
C VAL A 94 -2.45 6.93 -10.73
N ASP A 95 -3.37 6.56 -9.83
CA ASP A 95 -4.48 5.63 -10.06
C ASP A 95 -5.85 6.35 -10.04
N ALA A 96 -5.88 7.66 -10.27
CA ALA A 96 -7.07 8.51 -10.09
C ALA A 96 -8.32 8.06 -10.88
N GLY A 97 -8.14 7.31 -11.97
CA GLY A 97 -9.23 6.78 -12.79
C GLY A 97 -9.79 5.44 -12.32
N ASP A 98 -9.30 4.87 -11.22
CA ASP A 98 -9.74 3.57 -10.71
C ASP A 98 -10.59 3.72 -9.43
N ASP A 99 -11.88 3.40 -9.56
CA ASP A 99 -12.87 3.56 -8.48
C ASP A 99 -12.56 2.66 -7.26
N GLU A 100 -12.05 1.45 -7.49
CA GLU A 100 -11.68 0.52 -6.42
C GLU A 100 -10.55 1.11 -5.57
N THR A 101 -9.55 1.68 -6.24
CA THR A 101 -8.42 2.37 -5.60
C THR A 101 -8.87 3.61 -4.85
N MET A 102 -9.70 4.47 -5.45
CA MET A 102 -10.18 5.68 -4.79
C MET A 102 -11.00 5.36 -3.54
N LYS A 103 -11.85 4.32 -3.62
CA LYS A 103 -12.61 3.84 -2.46
C LYS A 103 -11.70 3.29 -1.37
N LEU A 104 -10.65 2.53 -1.73
CA LEU A 104 -9.71 2.03 -0.75
C LEU A 104 -8.91 3.16 -0.10
N CYS A 105 -8.38 4.10 -0.88
CA CYS A 105 -7.69 5.30 -0.40
C CYS A 105 -8.52 6.07 0.63
N HIS A 106 -9.82 6.26 0.39
CA HIS A 106 -10.72 6.90 1.35
C HIS A 106 -10.75 6.19 2.71
N ASN A 107 -10.74 4.85 2.73
CA ASN A 107 -10.64 4.08 3.98
C ASN A 107 -9.27 4.22 4.63
N LEU A 108 -8.20 4.20 3.83
CA LEU A 108 -6.81 4.35 4.30
C LEU A 108 -6.52 5.73 4.90
N ASP A 109 -7.32 6.75 4.59
CA ASP A 109 -7.20 8.07 5.21
C ASP A 109 -7.78 8.13 6.64
N SER A 110 -8.50 7.09 7.07
CA SER A 110 -9.05 7.03 8.42
C SER A 110 -7.97 6.86 9.50
N MET A 111 -8.29 7.22 10.75
CA MET A 111 -7.39 7.00 11.89
C MET A 111 -7.42 5.56 12.42
N GLU A 112 -8.10 4.64 11.72
CA GLU A 112 -8.17 3.24 12.14
C GLU A 112 -6.85 2.50 11.94
N GLN A 113 -6.70 1.40 12.67
CA GLN A 113 -5.62 0.44 12.43
C GLN A 113 -5.98 -0.46 11.26
N PHE A 114 -4.97 -0.83 10.47
CA PHE A 114 -5.12 -1.76 9.36
C PHE A 114 -4.14 -2.91 9.51
N ARG A 115 -4.62 -4.12 9.23
CA ARG A 115 -3.81 -5.31 9.05
C ARG A 115 -3.98 -5.80 7.63
N ILE A 116 -2.87 -6.14 6.98
CA ILE A 116 -2.84 -6.60 5.60
C ILE A 116 -2.54 -8.11 5.54
N GLU A 117 -3.25 -8.78 4.65
CA GLU A 117 -3.01 -10.14 4.17
C GLU A 117 -3.00 -10.14 2.65
N VAL A 118 -2.17 -11.00 2.07
CA VAL A 118 -2.00 -11.14 0.62
C VAL A 118 -2.14 -12.61 0.28
N ALA A 119 -3.06 -12.95 -0.63
CA ALA A 119 -3.43 -14.32 -1.00
C ALA A 119 -3.54 -14.53 -2.52
#